data_AF-A0A1C7DD58-F1
#
_entry.id   AF-A0A1C7DD58-F1
#
_cell.length_a   1.000
_cell.length_b   1.000
_cell.length_c   1.000
_cell.angle_alpha   90.00
_cell.angle_beta   90.00
_cell.angle_gamma   90.00
#
_symmetry.space_group_name_H-M   'P 1'
#
loop_
_entity.id
_entity.type
_entity.pdbx_description
1 polymer ?
#
loop_
_entity_poly.entity_id
_entity_poly.type
_entity_poly.pdbx_seq_one_letter_code
_entity_poly.pdbx_strand_id
1 'polypeptide(L)'
;MTIPKPLVQTNQTFIVVTVLAALLLHPAILLLPFAVGVYTLITKKNPVILFSRRFLKKPMADYQQEDKDQQLFNQWIATICLGMSLVFFSIDIPSLAYAFSILVIIAAGVALMGYCIGCTVRYRYMMWKHNRTA
;
A
#
# COMPACT_ATOMS: atom_id res chain seq x y z
N MET A 1 -17.43 2.36 2.45
CA MET A 1 -17.23 0.95 2.91
C MET A 1 -15.95 0.91 3.71
N THR A 2 -15.91 0.18 4.82
CA THR A 2 -14.72 0.11 5.68
C THR A 2 -14.02 -1.24 5.59
N ILE A 3 -12.76 -1.27 6.03
CA ILE A 3 -11.92 -2.46 6.10
C ILE A 3 -11.36 -2.58 7.53
N PRO A 4 -11.45 -3.76 8.18
CA PRO A 4 -10.79 -4.02 9.45
C PRO A 4 -9.28 -3.74 9.41
N LYS A 5 -8.77 -2.99 10.39
CA LYS A 5 -7.35 -2.62 10.53
C LYS A 5 -6.37 -3.80 10.46
N PRO A 6 -6.63 -4.99 11.03
CA PRO A 6 -5.71 -6.13 10.87
C PRO A 6 -5.51 -6.57 9.42
N LEU A 7 -6.54 -6.43 8.57
CA LEU A 7 -6.42 -6.76 7.14
C LEU A 7 -5.60 -5.72 6.39
N VAL A 8 -5.74 -4.45 6.77
CA VAL A 8 -4.89 -3.37 6.27
C VAL A 8 -3.43 -3.64 6.62
N GLN A 9 -3.15 -3.97 7.88
CA GLN A 9 -1.80 -4.29 8.34
C GLN A 9 -1.24 -5.53 7.63
N THR A 10 -2.07 -6.50 7.30
CA THR A 10 -1.62 -7.66 6.51
C THR A 10 -1.18 -7.25 5.11
N ASN A 11 -1.91 -6.35 4.44
CA ASN A 11 -1.50 -5.80 3.14
C ASN A 11 -0.20 -4.98 3.24
N GLN A 12 -0.07 -4.13 4.26
CA GLN A 12 1.15 -3.35 4.50
C GLN A 12 2.35 -4.26 4.79
N THR A 13 2.17 -5.29 5.61
CA THR A 13 3.21 -6.29 5.91
C THR A 13 3.61 -7.04 4.65
N PHE A 14 2.64 -7.47 3.83
CA PHE A 14 2.90 -8.10 2.54
C PHE A 14 3.75 -7.20 1.63
N ILE A 15 3.42 -5.91 1.52
CA ILE A 15 4.22 -4.95 0.74
C ILE A 15 5.64 -4.85 1.32
N VAL A 16 5.79 -4.63 2.62
CA VAL A 16 7.13 -4.51 3.26
C VAL A 16 7.97 -5.76 3.04
N VAL A 17 7.42 -6.95 3.32
CA VAL A 17 8.15 -8.22 3.22
C VAL A 17 8.54 -8.52 1.77
N THR A 18 7.62 -8.32 0.82
CA THR A 18 7.91 -8.61 -0.59
C THR A 18 8.91 -7.63 -1.19
N VAL A 19 8.83 -6.34 -0.87
CA VAL A 19 9.80 -5.35 -1.34
C VAL A 19 11.17 -5.61 -0.70
N LEU A 20 11.25 -5.88 0.60
CA LEU A 20 12.51 -6.27 1.25
C LEU A 20 13.12 -7.54 0.62
N ALA A 21 12.30 -8.56 0.38
CA ALA A 21 12.74 -9.78 -0.31
C ALA A 21 13.27 -9.46 -1.72
N ALA A 22 12.64 -8.52 -2.44
CA ALA A 22 13.12 -8.11 -3.75
C ALA A 22 14.48 -7.39 -3.70
N LEU A 23 14.71 -6.57 -2.68
CA LEU A 23 15.98 -5.86 -2.51
C LEU A 23 17.12 -6.79 -2.06
N LEU A 24 16.82 -7.84 -1.29
CA LEU A 24 17.82 -8.76 -0.75
C LEU A 24 18.09 -9.97 -1.65
N LEU A 25 17.08 -10.45 -2.38
CA LEU A 25 17.16 -11.69 -3.15
C LEU A 25 17.17 -11.43 -4.65
N HIS A 26 16.12 -10.80 -5.19
CA HIS A 26 16.00 -10.57 -6.63
C HIS A 26 14.96 -9.48 -6.98
N PRO A 27 15.31 -8.46 -7.80
CA PRO A 27 14.41 -7.35 -8.13
C PRO A 27 13.06 -7.77 -8.76
N ALA A 28 13.03 -8.89 -9.49
CA ALA A 28 11.80 -9.42 -10.09
C ALA A 28 10.68 -9.73 -9.08
N ILE A 29 11.02 -9.92 -7.78
CA ILE A 29 10.02 -10.12 -6.73
C ILE A 29 9.11 -8.87 -6.58
N LEU A 30 9.57 -7.67 -6.98
CA LEU A 30 8.73 -6.45 -7.00
C LEU A 30 7.50 -6.57 -7.92
N LEU A 31 7.53 -7.47 -8.91
CA LEU A 31 6.37 -7.75 -9.75
C LEU A 31 5.18 -8.26 -8.93
N LEU A 32 5.42 -8.93 -7.81
CA LEU A 32 4.39 -9.53 -6.96
C LEU A 32 3.54 -8.44 -6.26
N PRO A 33 4.10 -7.53 -5.43
CA PRO A 33 3.32 -6.43 -4.86
C PRO A 33 2.80 -5.45 -5.92
N PHE A 34 3.53 -5.26 -7.02
CA PHE A 34 3.06 -4.43 -8.14
C PHE A 34 1.80 -5.00 -8.80
N ALA A 35 1.81 -6.29 -9.16
CA ALA A 35 0.67 -6.95 -9.80
C ALA A 35 -0.56 -6.96 -8.86
N VAL A 36 -0.36 -7.25 -7.57
CA VAL A 36 -1.42 -7.15 -6.56
C VAL A 36 -1.96 -5.72 -6.49
N GLY A 37 -1.09 -4.72 -6.54
CA GLY A 37 -1.47 -3.31 -6.56
C GLY A 37 -2.31 -2.93 -7.77
N VAL A 38 -1.83 -3.23 -8.97
CA VAL A 38 -2.56 -2.99 -10.23
C VAL A 38 -3.92 -3.69 -10.22
N TYR A 39 -3.96 -4.97 -9.85
CA TYR A 39 -5.21 -5.72 -9.72
C TYR A 39 -6.17 -5.06 -8.73
N THR A 40 -5.66 -4.62 -7.57
CA THR A 40 -6.46 -3.94 -6.54
C THR A 40 -7.04 -2.64 -7.05
N LEU A 41 -6.29 -1.85 -7.82
CA LEU A 41 -6.73 -0.56 -8.35
C LEU A 41 -7.81 -0.73 -9.44
N ILE A 42 -7.67 -1.74 -10.30
CA ILE A 42 -8.65 -2.04 -11.37
C ILE A 42 -9.94 -2.59 -10.77
N THR A 43 -9.84 -3.60 -9.91
CA THR A 43 -11.02 -4.33 -9.40
C THR A 43 -11.62 -3.71 -8.13
N LYS A 44 -10.90 -2.78 -7.50
CA LYS A 44 -11.18 -2.24 -6.15
C LYS A 44 -11.30 -3.36 -5.10
N LYS A 45 -10.71 -4.53 -5.36
CA LYS A 45 -10.67 -5.70 -4.47
C LYS A 45 -9.22 -6.14 -4.31
N ASN A 46 -8.70 -6.04 -3.10
CA ASN A 46 -7.35 -6.47 -2.82
C ASN A 46 -7.31 -7.99 -2.53
N PRO A 47 -6.59 -8.80 -3.32
CA PRO A 47 -6.57 -10.25 -3.19
C PRO A 47 -5.92 -10.70 -1.87
N VAL A 48 -4.89 -9.98 -1.40
CA VAL A 48 -4.23 -10.23 -0.11
C VAL A 48 -5.23 -10.01 1.03
N ILE A 49 -5.99 -8.92 0.99
CA ILE A 49 -7.05 -8.65 1.99
C ILE A 49 -8.16 -9.70 1.91
N LEU A 50 -8.58 -10.09 0.69
CA LEU A 50 -9.64 -11.07 0.49
C LEU A 50 -9.27 -12.44 1.08
N PHE A 51 -8.04 -12.87 0.83
CA PHE A 51 -7.49 -14.10 1.38
C PHE A 51 -7.34 -14.01 2.91
N SER A 52 -6.85 -12.88 3.40
CA SER A 52 -6.56 -12.66 4.83
C SER A 52 -7.81 -12.58 5.70
N ARG A 53 -9.00 -12.29 5.13
CA ARG A 53 -10.28 -12.29 5.86
C ARG A 53 -10.56 -13.59 6.60
N ARG A 54 -10.08 -14.72 6.07
CA ARG A 54 -10.28 -16.05 6.66
C ARG A 54 -9.54 -16.25 7.99
N PHE A 55 -8.54 -15.42 8.28
CA PHE A 55 -7.73 -15.50 9.49
C PHE A 55 -8.19 -14.53 10.60
N LEU A 56 -9.32 -13.82 10.39
CA LEU A 56 -9.91 -12.99 11.43
C LEU A 56 -10.48 -13.88 12.55
N LYS A 57 -10.09 -13.59 13.79
CA LYS A 57 -10.54 -14.34 14.99
C LYS A 57 -11.88 -13.84 15.53
N LYS A 58 -12.24 -12.58 15.26
CA LYS A 58 -13.47 -11.92 15.73
C LYS A 58 -14.34 -11.51 14.53
N PRO A 59 -15.63 -11.21 14.74
CA PRO A 59 -16.46 -10.56 13.73
C PRO A 59 -15.81 -9.27 13.18
N MET A 60 -16.03 -8.98 11.90
CA MET A 60 -15.40 -7.81 11.25
C MET A 60 -15.75 -6.49 11.93
N ALA A 61 -16.95 -6.37 12.50
CA ALA A 61 -17.46 -5.17 13.15
C ALA A 61 -16.72 -4.84 14.47
N ASP A 62 -16.12 -5.82 15.12
CA ASP A 62 -15.44 -5.65 16.42
C ASP A 62 -14.04 -5.06 16.27
N TYR A 63 -13.51 -4.99 15.04
CA TYR A 63 -12.22 -4.41 14.76
C TYR A 63 -12.34 -2.91 14.46
N GLN A 64 -11.29 -2.16 14.80
CA GLN A 64 -11.12 -0.79 14.32
C GLN A 64 -11.18 -0.79 12.78
N GLN A 65 -12.01 0.09 12.24
CA GLN A 65 -12.29 0.18 10.82
C GLN A 65 -11.46 1.30 10.18
N GLU A 66 -10.98 1.07 8.96
CA GLU A 66 -10.38 2.08 8.10
C GLU A 66 -11.19 2.30 6.82
N ASP A 67 -11.12 3.49 6.26
CA ASP A 67 -11.84 3.87 5.05
C ASP A 67 -11.21 3.21 3.80
N LYS A 68 -12.05 2.57 2.98
CA LYS A 68 -11.60 1.88 1.77
C LYS A 68 -10.95 2.83 0.76
N ASP A 69 -11.45 4.05 0.64
CA ASP A 69 -10.91 5.00 -0.34
C ASP A 69 -9.55 5.55 0.12
N GLN A 70 -9.29 5.63 1.44
CA GLN A 70 -7.95 5.92 1.98
C GLN A 70 -6.97 4.81 1.60
N GLN A 71 -7.40 3.55 1.73
CA GLN A 71 -6.60 2.39 1.34
C GLN A 71 -6.29 2.39 -0.16
N LEU A 72 -7.28 2.68 -1.01
CA LEU A 72 -7.05 2.77 -2.46
C LEU A 72 -6.10 3.91 -2.83
N PHE A 73 -6.19 5.06 -2.17
CA PHE A 73 -5.27 6.17 -2.36
C PHE A 73 -3.82 5.77 -2.03
N ASN A 74 -3.62 5.11 -0.89
CA ASN A 74 -2.29 4.61 -0.51
C ASN A 74 -1.79 3.54 -1.49
N GLN A 75 -2.68 2.66 -1.94
CA GLN A 75 -2.35 1.65 -2.94
C GLN A 75 -1.94 2.27 -4.27
N TRP A 76 -2.55 3.39 -4.68
CA TRP A 76 -2.14 4.15 -5.86
C TRP A 76 -0.70 4.64 -5.75
N ILE A 77 -0.38 5.30 -4.64
CA ILE A 77 0.98 5.81 -4.38
C ILE A 77 1.98 4.65 -4.41
N ALA A 78 1.71 3.59 -3.67
CA ALA A 78 2.58 2.42 -3.61
C ALA A 78 2.78 1.78 -4.99
N THR A 79 1.71 1.60 -5.77
CA THR A 79 1.77 0.96 -7.09
C THR A 79 2.55 1.80 -8.10
N ILE A 80 2.38 3.13 -8.09
CA ILE A 80 3.14 4.05 -8.95
C ILE A 80 4.63 4.01 -8.59
N CYS A 81 4.98 4.08 -7.30
CA CYS A 81 6.38 4.01 -6.86
C CYS A 81 7.02 2.66 -7.21
N LEU A 82 6.32 1.55 -7.00
CA LEU A 82 6.79 0.22 -7.39
C LEU A 82 6.96 0.08 -8.91
N GLY A 83 6.02 0.63 -9.69
CA GLY A 83 6.12 0.66 -11.15
C GLY A 83 7.35 1.44 -11.63
N MET A 84 7.61 2.62 -11.06
CA MET A 84 8.83 3.38 -11.34
C MET A 84 10.08 2.60 -10.94
N SER A 85 10.08 1.95 -9.78
CA SER A 85 11.21 1.13 -9.34
C SER A 85 11.52 0.00 -10.32
N LEU A 86 10.50 -0.72 -10.81
CA LEU A 86 10.64 -1.77 -11.83
C LEU A 86 11.17 -1.22 -13.16
N VAL A 87 10.69 -0.06 -13.61
CA VAL A 87 11.19 0.60 -14.82
C VAL A 87 12.66 0.94 -14.66
N PHE A 88 13.06 1.54 -13.53
CA PHE A 88 14.46 1.90 -13.27
C PHE A 88 15.40 0.69 -13.17
N PHE A 89 14.94 -0.42 -12.57
CA PHE A 89 15.68 -1.68 -12.62
C PHE A 89 15.81 -2.24 -14.05
N SER A 90 14.84 -1.98 -14.93
CA SER A 90 14.87 -2.48 -16.32
C SER A 90 15.76 -1.66 -17.26
N ILE A 91 16.05 -0.39 -16.92
CA ILE A 91 16.95 0.48 -17.68
C ILE A 91 18.32 0.65 -17.01
N ASP A 92 18.67 -0.26 -16.09
CA ASP A 92 19.95 -0.29 -15.36
C ASP A 92 20.28 1.00 -14.59
N ILE A 93 19.27 1.66 -14.00
CA ILE A 93 19.46 2.79 -13.07
C ILE A 93 19.09 2.37 -11.64
N PRO A 94 19.93 1.55 -10.98
CA PRO A 94 19.58 0.92 -9.70
C PRO A 94 19.42 1.93 -8.57
N SER A 95 20.14 3.06 -8.58
CA SER A 95 20.05 4.08 -7.54
C SER A 95 18.63 4.65 -7.38
N LEU A 96 17.99 5.02 -8.49
CA LEU A 96 16.60 5.47 -8.50
C LEU A 96 15.64 4.34 -8.17
N ALA A 97 15.91 3.13 -8.67
CA ALA A 97 15.10 1.96 -8.36
C ALA A 97 15.03 1.67 -6.85
N TYR A 98 16.19 1.68 -6.18
CA TYR A 98 16.31 1.52 -4.72
C TYR A 98 15.62 2.67 -3.98
N ALA A 99 15.79 3.93 -4.43
CA ALA A 99 15.16 5.07 -3.77
C ALA A 99 13.62 4.92 -3.72
N PHE A 100 12.98 4.54 -4.83
CA PHE A 100 11.54 4.32 -4.86
C PHE A 100 11.11 3.09 -4.03
N SER A 101 11.85 1.99 -4.08
CA SER A 101 11.55 0.80 -3.28
C SER A 101 11.66 1.07 -1.77
N ILE A 102 12.73 1.75 -1.33
CA ILE A 102 12.96 2.12 0.06
C ILE A 102 11.86 3.08 0.54
N LEU A 103 11.47 4.05 -0.28
CA LEU A 103 10.37 4.97 0.05
C LEU A 103 9.05 4.21 0.31
N VAL A 104 8.74 3.19 -0.49
CA VAL A 104 7.55 2.33 -0.28
C VAL A 104 7.67 1.53 1.02
N ILE A 105 8.84 0.95 1.31
CA ILE A 105 9.07 0.24 2.58
C ILE A 105 8.86 1.17 3.77
N ILE A 106 9.45 2.37 3.74
CA ILE A 106 9.33 3.35 4.82
C ILE A 106 7.86 3.75 4.99
N ALA A 107 7.15 4.10 3.91
CA ALA A 107 5.76 4.51 3.98
C ALA A 107 4.85 3.41 4.54
N ALA A 108 5.02 2.16 4.10
CA ALA A 108 4.24 1.03 4.60
C ALA A 108 4.64 0.63 6.03
N GLY A 109 5.92 0.71 6.37
CA GLY A 109 6.45 0.43 7.71
C GLY A 109 5.96 1.43 8.76
N VAL A 110 6.00 2.73 8.44
CA VAL A 110 5.46 3.78 9.32
C VAL A 110 3.93 3.63 9.48
N ALA A 111 3.23 3.17 8.44
CA ALA A 111 1.81 2.85 8.55
C ALA A 111 1.53 1.65 9.49
N LEU A 112 2.40 0.64 9.51
CA LEU A 112 2.32 -0.47 10.48
C LEU A 112 2.52 0.01 11.93
N MET A 113 3.35 1.04 12.14
CA MET A 113 3.54 1.70 13.44
C MET A 113 2.34 2.59 13.85
N GLY A 114 1.30 2.67 13.01
CA GLY A 114 0.07 3.40 13.29
C GLY A 114 0.00 4.80 12.68
N TYR A 115 1.00 5.22 11.90
CA TYR A 115 0.99 6.51 11.22
C TYR A 115 0.99 6.38 9.70
N CYS A 116 -0.15 6.68 9.08
CA CYS A 116 -0.30 6.61 7.63
C CYS A 116 -0.14 7.98 6.97
N ILE A 117 1.04 8.23 6.36
CA ILE A 117 1.35 9.50 5.67
C ILE A 117 0.36 9.78 4.53
N GLY A 118 0.02 8.78 3.71
CA GLY A 118 -0.93 8.97 2.62
C GLY A 118 -2.34 9.32 3.13
N CYS A 119 -2.73 8.77 4.28
CA CYS A 119 -4.01 9.08 4.92
C CYS A 119 -4.06 10.54 5.39
N THR A 120 -2.97 11.06 5.96
CA THR A 120 -2.90 12.47 6.39
C THR A 120 -2.88 13.43 5.20
N VAL A 121 -2.16 13.10 4.12
CA VAL A 121 -2.16 13.87 2.88
C VAL A 121 -3.57 13.94 2.28
N ARG A 122 -4.25 12.80 2.14
CA ARG A 122 -5.63 12.76 1.62
C ARG A 122 -6.57 13.56 2.51
N TYR A 123 -6.47 13.42 3.83
CA TYR A 123 -7.30 14.19 4.77
C TYR A 123 -7.12 15.70 4.60
N ARG A 124 -5.87 16.18 4.56
CA ARG A 124 -5.57 17.61 4.35
C ARG A 124 -6.10 18.12 3.02
N TYR A 125 -5.96 17.34 1.95
CA TYR A 125 -6.51 17.68 0.65
C TYR A 125 -8.04 17.79 0.68
N MET A 126 -8.72 16.84 1.31
CA MET A 126 -10.18 16.87 1.44
C MET A 126 -10.67 18.06 2.27
N MET A 127 -9.97 18.38 3.36
CA MET A 127 -10.30 19.55 4.19
C MET A 127 -10.09 20.87 3.44
N TRP A 128 -8.98 20.98 2.69
CA TRP A 128 -8.74 22.13 1.84
C TRP A 128 -9.82 22.30 0.76
N LYS A 129 -10.25 21.20 0.15
CA LYS A 129 -11.34 21.22 -0.83
C LYS A 129 -12.66 21.65 -0.19
N HIS A 130 -12.99 21.09 0.96
CA HIS A 130 -14.22 21.43 1.70
C HIS A 130 -14.30 22.92 2.04
N ASN A 131 -13.20 23.49 2.56
CA ASN A 131 -13.10 24.90 2.92
C ASN A 131 -13.22 25.88 1.75
N ARG A 132 -13.07 25.41 0.50
CA ARG A 132 -13.27 26.25 -0.70
C ARG A 132 -14.67 26.14 -1.30
N THR A 133 -15.41 25.11 -0.90
CA THR A 133 -16.77 24.83 -1.40
C THR A 133 -17.85 25.21 -0.39
N ALA A 134 -17.46 25.56 0.84
CA ALA A 134 -18.29 26.13 1.89
C ALA A 134 -18.19 27.66 1.85
#